data_AF-A0A7S1P3B6-F1
#
_entry.id   AF-A0A7S1P3B6-F1
#
_cell.length_a   1.000
_cell.length_b   1.000
_cell.length_c   1.000
_cell.angle_alpha   90.00
_cell.angle_beta   90.00
_cell.angle_gamma   90.00
#
_symmetry.space_group_name_H-M   'P 1'
#
loop_
_entity.id
_entity.type
_entity.pdbx_description
1 polymer ?
#
loop_
_entity_poly.entity_id
_entity_poly.type
_entity_poly.pdbx_seq_one_letter_code
_entity_poly.pdbx_strand_id
1 'polypeptide(L)'
;RGELSKAREVLRMFAGTYGVRRGHIVKLVWDAHGLDEEPRITRWSRHLEEIFAAGEADEYIIRQTGQLATDNPERDCIVVSDDKEVLYRTVGAAGLEHLSWLNTHTFVREMEVARGQDILMRERRIDRKLRQLEKTKPLLFSERKSSVQRREKERKAALMRKIDQRLQSPSPPPRRSIEEQIAALDDLMRQTGEADGDGA
;
A
#
# COMPACT_ATOMS: atom_id res chain seq x y z
N ARG A 1 4.10 -12.57 -30.06
CA ARG A 1 3.76 -13.31 -28.81
C ARG A 1 3.99 -12.47 -27.55
N GLY A 2 5.23 -12.12 -27.18
CA GLY A 2 5.50 -11.30 -25.98
C GLY A 2 4.85 -9.89 -25.98
N GLU A 3 4.77 -9.25 -27.15
CA GLU A 3 4.14 -7.92 -27.29
C GLU A 3 2.60 -7.97 -27.15
N LEU A 4 1.96 -9.01 -27.69
CA LEU A 4 0.51 -9.22 -27.54
C LEU A 4 0.13 -9.46 -26.08
N SER A 5 0.96 -10.19 -25.31
CA SER A 5 0.71 -10.37 -23.88
C SER A 5 0.71 -9.04 -23.12
N LYS A 6 1.68 -8.17 -23.42
CA LYS A 6 1.74 -6.82 -22.82
C LYS A 6 0.55 -5.95 -23.25
N ALA A 7 0.15 -6.02 -24.52
CA ALA A 7 -1.01 -5.28 -25.01
C ALA A 7 -2.30 -5.70 -24.28
N ARG A 8 -2.50 -7.00 -24.03
CA ARG A 8 -3.63 -7.51 -23.24
C ARG A 8 -3.61 -7.01 -21.80
N GLU A 9 -2.46 -7.04 -21.15
CA GLU A 9 -2.31 -6.52 -19.78
C GLU A 9 -2.66 -5.03 -19.68
N VAL A 10 -2.19 -4.24 -20.64
CA VAL A 10 -2.51 -2.81 -20.73
C VAL A 10 -4.01 -2.62 -20.96
N LEU A 11 -4.60 -3.32 -21.94
CA LEU A 11 -6.04 -3.22 -22.22
C LEU A 11 -6.87 -3.61 -21.00
N ARG A 12 -6.50 -4.68 -20.30
CA ARG A 12 -7.15 -5.15 -19.07
C ARG A 12 -7.12 -4.07 -17.98
N MET A 13 -5.99 -3.41 -17.76
CA MET A 13 -5.87 -2.32 -16.78
C MET A 13 -6.81 -1.16 -17.10
N PHE A 14 -6.88 -0.76 -18.36
CA PHE A 14 -7.71 0.35 -18.82
C PHE A 14 -9.20 0.00 -18.76
N ALA A 15 -9.58 -1.16 -19.28
CA ALA A 15 -10.94 -1.70 -19.25
C ALA A 15 -11.46 -1.82 -17.81
N GLY A 16 -10.64 -2.31 -16.88
CA GLY A 16 -11.01 -2.39 -15.47
C GLY A 16 -11.26 -1.00 -14.85
N THR A 17 -10.42 -0.02 -15.17
CA THR A 17 -10.60 1.37 -14.69
C THR A 17 -11.88 1.98 -15.25
N TYR A 18 -12.12 1.77 -16.55
CA TYR A 18 -13.33 2.22 -17.24
C TYR A 18 -14.60 1.61 -16.62
N GLY A 19 -14.63 0.29 -16.42
CA GLY A 19 -15.76 -0.41 -15.80
C GLY A 19 -16.08 0.12 -14.40
N VAL A 20 -15.08 0.35 -13.55
CA VAL A 20 -15.26 0.97 -12.22
C VAL A 20 -15.87 2.36 -12.33
N ARG A 21 -15.38 3.18 -13.26
CA ARG A 21 -15.78 4.60 -13.40
C ARG A 21 -17.19 4.76 -13.97
N ARG A 22 -17.55 3.93 -14.93
CA ARG A 22 -18.87 3.97 -15.58
C ARG A 22 -19.92 3.09 -14.89
N GLY A 23 -19.51 2.26 -13.94
CA GLY A 23 -20.41 1.30 -13.29
C GLY A 23 -20.77 0.11 -14.18
N HIS A 24 -20.00 -0.15 -15.24
CA HIS A 24 -20.20 -1.27 -16.16
C HIS A 24 -19.39 -2.51 -15.73
N ILE A 25 -19.80 -3.67 -16.23
CA ILE A 25 -18.97 -4.88 -16.25
C ILE A 25 -18.41 -5.00 -17.66
N VAL A 26 -17.09 -4.84 -17.80
CA VAL A 26 -16.43 -4.96 -19.09
C VAL A 26 -16.02 -6.42 -19.29
N LYS A 27 -16.39 -6.99 -20.44
CA LYS A 27 -15.98 -8.34 -20.86
C LYS A 27 -15.02 -8.22 -22.04
N LEU A 28 -13.75 -8.56 -21.83
CA LEU A 28 -12.77 -8.64 -22.90
C LEU A 28 -12.78 -10.06 -23.47
N VAL A 29 -13.21 -10.21 -24.73
CA VAL A 29 -13.31 -11.51 -25.40
C VAL A 29 -12.17 -11.64 -26.40
N TRP A 30 -11.47 -12.77 -26.32
CA TRP A 30 -10.35 -13.11 -27.19
C TRP A 30 -10.62 -14.42 -27.91
N ASP A 31 -10.18 -14.53 -29.17
CA ASP A 31 -10.07 -15.83 -29.83
C ASP A 31 -8.90 -16.60 -29.19
N ALA A 32 -9.23 -17.72 -28.55
CA ALA A 32 -8.25 -18.55 -27.86
C ALA A 32 -7.27 -19.20 -28.84
N HIS A 33 -7.75 -19.63 -30.03
CA HIS A 33 -6.91 -20.29 -31.03
C HIS A 33 -5.93 -19.31 -31.66
N GLY A 34 -6.39 -18.11 -32.01
CA GLY A 34 -5.53 -17.04 -32.54
C GLY A 34 -4.43 -16.58 -31.57
N LEU A 35 -4.51 -16.95 -30.29
CA LEU A 35 -3.55 -16.58 -29.25
C LEU A 35 -2.75 -17.75 -28.65
N ASP A 36 -2.93 -18.98 -29.15
CA ASP A 36 -2.36 -20.21 -28.55
C ASP A 36 -2.75 -20.38 -27.06
N GLU A 37 -3.98 -20.02 -26.70
CA GLU A 37 -4.48 -20.07 -25.32
C GLU A 37 -5.61 -21.11 -25.19
N GLU A 38 -5.77 -21.69 -24.00
CA GLU A 38 -6.92 -22.55 -23.72
C GLU A 38 -8.18 -21.72 -23.43
N PRO A 39 -9.37 -22.17 -23.89
CA PRO A 39 -10.63 -21.51 -23.56
C PRO A 39 -10.86 -21.44 -22.05
N ARG A 40 -11.08 -20.23 -21.53
CA ARG A 40 -11.27 -19.99 -20.10
C ARG A 40 -11.91 -18.65 -19.85
N ILE A 41 -12.52 -18.51 -18.66
CA ILE A 41 -13.05 -17.24 -18.17
C ILE A 41 -12.31 -16.89 -16.89
N THR A 42 -11.69 -15.71 -16.88
CA THR A 42 -10.99 -15.16 -15.72
C THR A 42 -11.69 -13.89 -15.26
N ARG A 43 -12.25 -13.93 -14.05
CA ARG A 43 -12.83 -12.74 -13.42
C ARG A 43 -11.77 -12.00 -12.61
N TRP A 44 -11.34 -10.84 -13.12
CA TRP A 44 -10.32 -10.01 -12.49
C TRP A 44 -10.89 -9.11 -11.40
N SER A 45 -12.15 -8.67 -11.55
CA SER A 45 -12.85 -7.88 -10.55
C SER A 45 -14.37 -7.97 -10.73
N ARG A 46 -15.13 -7.25 -9.90
CA ARG A 46 -16.58 -7.11 -10.12
C ARG A 46 -16.94 -6.35 -11.42
N HIS A 47 -15.98 -5.61 -12.00
CA HIS A 47 -16.16 -4.76 -13.18
C HIS A 47 -15.39 -5.24 -14.42
N LEU A 48 -14.66 -6.36 -14.33
CA LEU A 48 -13.82 -6.84 -15.43
C LEU A 48 -13.74 -8.36 -15.47
N GLU A 49 -14.08 -8.90 -16.63
CA GLU A 49 -13.92 -10.30 -17.00
C GLU A 49 -13.09 -10.39 -18.28
N GLU A 50 -12.23 -11.39 -18.34
CA GLU A 50 -11.42 -11.72 -19.51
C GLU A 50 -11.78 -13.13 -19.95
N ILE A 51 -12.09 -13.30 -21.22
CA ILE A 51 -12.68 -14.50 -21.78
C ILE A 51 -11.86 -14.93 -22.99
N PHE A 52 -11.38 -16.16 -22.96
CA PHE A 52 -10.81 -16.86 -24.09
C PHE A 52 -11.89 -17.77 -24.66
N ALA A 53 -12.45 -17.41 -25.81
CA ALA A 53 -13.58 -18.10 -26.40
C ALA A 53 -13.16 -19.47 -26.98
N ALA A 54 -14.00 -20.49 -26.76
CA ALA A 54 -13.91 -21.74 -27.50
C ALA A 54 -14.48 -21.51 -28.91
N GLY A 55 -13.62 -21.08 -29.83
CA GLY A 55 -13.98 -20.66 -31.19
C GLY A 55 -13.73 -19.16 -31.40
N GLU A 56 -14.31 -18.62 -32.47
CA GLU A 56 -14.17 -17.20 -32.82
C GLU A 56 -14.77 -16.30 -31.73
N ALA A 57 -14.08 -15.20 -31.41
CA ALA A 57 -14.53 -14.23 -30.43
C ALA A 57 -15.91 -13.64 -30.80
N ASP A 58 -16.15 -13.44 -32.10
CA ASP A 58 -17.36 -12.82 -32.61
C ASP A 58 -18.60 -13.69 -32.38
N GLU A 59 -18.51 -14.99 -32.68
CA GLU A 59 -19.59 -15.96 -32.39
C GLU A 59 -19.90 -16.02 -30.89
N TYR A 60 -18.86 -15.94 -30.05
CA TYR A 60 -19.04 -15.89 -28.61
C TYR A 60 -19.80 -14.61 -28.19
N ILE A 61 -19.40 -13.44 -28.70
CA ILE A 61 -20.04 -12.15 -28.42
C ILE A 61 -21.51 -12.16 -28.86
N ILE A 62 -21.79 -12.59 -30.09
CA ILE A 62 -23.15 -12.64 -30.66
C ILE A 62 -24.05 -13.51 -29.79
N ARG A 63 -23.61 -14.74 -29.48
CA ARG A 63 -24.37 -15.69 -28.66
C ARG A 63 -24.61 -15.17 -27.24
N GLN A 64 -23.57 -14.66 -26.58
CA GLN A 64 -23.69 -14.17 -25.20
C GLN A 64 -24.55 -12.93 -25.12
N THR A 65 -24.47 -12.03 -26.10
CA THR A 65 -25.28 -10.81 -26.13
C THR A 65 -26.75 -11.16 -26.36
N GLY A 66 -27.06 -12.10 -27.26
CA GLY A 66 -28.43 -12.59 -27.45
C GLY A 66 -29.03 -13.23 -26.20
N GLN A 67 -28.24 -14.06 -25.50
CA GLN A 67 -28.66 -14.65 -24.22
C GLN A 67 -28.88 -13.56 -23.15
N LEU A 68 -27.95 -12.62 -23.00
CA LEU A 68 -28.08 -11.53 -22.03
C LEU A 68 -29.31 -10.65 -22.30
N ALA A 69 -29.60 -10.35 -23.56
CA ALA A 69 -30.78 -9.60 -23.95
C ALA A 69 -32.09 -10.34 -23.59
N THR A 70 -32.10 -11.66 -23.79
CA THR A 70 -33.25 -12.52 -23.45
C THR A 70 -33.44 -12.60 -21.94
N ASP A 71 -32.36 -12.82 -21.19
CA ASP A 71 -32.39 -13.01 -19.74
C ASP A 71 -32.62 -11.71 -18.97
N ASN A 72 -32.23 -10.56 -19.55
CA ASN A 72 -32.24 -9.26 -18.89
C ASN A 72 -32.68 -8.16 -19.88
N PRO A 73 -33.95 -8.12 -20.29
CA PRO A 73 -34.42 -7.18 -21.32
C PRO A 73 -34.29 -5.71 -20.90
N GLU A 74 -34.21 -5.41 -19.60
CA GLU A 74 -34.02 -4.05 -19.07
C GLU A 74 -32.54 -3.62 -18.98
N ARG A 75 -31.58 -4.51 -19.28
CA ARG A 75 -30.15 -4.18 -19.18
C ARG A 75 -29.59 -3.81 -20.55
N ASP A 76 -29.04 -2.60 -20.62
CA ASP A 76 -28.30 -2.16 -21.79
C ASP A 76 -26.99 -2.93 -21.94
N CYS A 77 -26.82 -3.56 -23.10
CA CYS A 77 -25.56 -4.15 -23.52
C CYS A 77 -24.92 -3.26 -24.58
N ILE A 78 -23.61 -3.00 -24.42
CA ILE A 78 -22.82 -2.25 -25.39
C ILE A 78 -21.81 -3.19 -26.03
N VAL A 79 -21.90 -3.35 -27.35
CA VAL A 79 -20.91 -4.11 -28.12
C VAL A 79 -19.85 -3.16 -28.67
N VAL A 80 -18.59 -3.49 -28.42
CA VAL A 80 -17.45 -2.73 -28.95
C VAL A 80 -16.79 -3.54 -30.05
N SER A 81 -16.92 -3.07 -31.30
CA SER A 81 -16.24 -3.67 -32.44
C SER A 81 -16.17 -2.67 -33.59
N ASP A 82 -15.10 -2.74 -34.39
CA ASP A 82 -15.04 -2.07 -35.69
C ASP A 82 -15.59 -2.94 -36.83
N ASP A 83 -15.80 -4.24 -36.57
CA ASP A 83 -16.38 -5.17 -37.54
C ASP A 83 -17.89 -5.01 -37.61
N LYS A 84 -18.36 -4.48 -38.73
CA LYS A 84 -19.77 -4.23 -38.98
C LYS A 84 -20.59 -5.52 -39.04
N GLU A 85 -20.03 -6.62 -39.53
CA GLU A 85 -20.74 -7.89 -39.62
C GLU A 85 -21.10 -8.40 -38.23
N VAL A 86 -20.15 -8.33 -37.30
CA VAL A 86 -20.36 -8.69 -35.88
C VAL A 86 -21.46 -7.83 -35.28
N LEU A 87 -21.44 -6.51 -35.53
CA LEU A 87 -22.46 -5.61 -35.04
C LEU A 87 -23.86 -5.95 -35.60
N TYR A 88 -23.98 -6.16 -36.92
CA TYR A 88 -25.26 -6.51 -37.54
C TYR A 88 -25.80 -7.84 -37.05
N ARG A 89 -24.96 -8.87 -36.97
CA ARG A 89 -25.34 -10.19 -36.47
C ARG A 89 -25.73 -10.15 -35.00
N THR A 90 -25.08 -9.30 -34.19
CA THR A 90 -25.41 -9.15 -32.78
C THR A 90 -26.77 -8.47 -32.59
N VAL A 91 -27.09 -7.44 -33.37
CA VAL A 91 -28.42 -6.80 -33.35
C VAL A 91 -29.50 -7.82 -33.71
N GLY A 92 -29.28 -8.59 -34.77
CA GLY A 92 -30.22 -9.64 -35.20
C GLY A 92 -30.41 -10.74 -34.14
N ALA A 93 -29.33 -11.20 -33.51
CA ALA A 93 -29.39 -12.24 -32.48
C ALA A 93 -30.02 -11.77 -31.17
N ALA A 94 -29.85 -10.50 -30.80
CA ALA A 94 -30.42 -9.95 -29.59
C ALA A 94 -31.92 -9.62 -29.73
N GLY A 95 -32.45 -9.52 -30.95
CA GLY A 95 -33.82 -9.04 -31.18
C GLY A 95 -34.07 -7.64 -30.62
N LEU A 96 -32.99 -6.90 -30.35
CA LEU A 96 -33.02 -5.60 -29.68
C LEU A 96 -33.01 -4.50 -30.75
N GLU A 97 -34.07 -3.71 -30.80
CA GLU A 97 -34.08 -2.45 -31.55
C GLU A 97 -33.12 -1.40 -30.95
N HIS A 98 -32.59 -1.65 -29.75
CA HIS A 98 -31.83 -0.68 -28.95
C HIS A 98 -30.43 -1.16 -28.51
N LEU A 99 -29.84 -2.15 -29.19
CA LEU A 99 -28.46 -2.53 -28.90
C LEU A 99 -27.53 -1.33 -29.14
N SER A 100 -26.83 -0.89 -28.09
CA SER A 100 -25.84 0.17 -28.21
C SER A 100 -24.53 -0.41 -28.73
N TRP A 101 -23.85 0.30 -29.62
CA TRP A 101 -22.51 -0.09 -30.06
C TRP A 101 -21.54 1.08 -30.01
N LEU A 102 -20.27 0.74 -29.87
CA LEU A 102 -19.16 1.67 -29.94
C LEU A 102 -18.11 1.10 -30.90
N ASN A 103 -17.53 1.97 -31.71
CA ASN A 103 -16.32 1.59 -32.43
C ASN A 103 -15.12 1.56 -31.46
N THR A 104 -14.07 0.83 -31.83
CA THR A 104 -12.92 0.59 -30.94
C THR A 104 -12.22 1.89 -30.60
N HIS A 105 -12.06 2.81 -31.56
CA HIS A 105 -11.37 4.08 -31.34
C HIS A 105 -12.08 4.97 -30.30
N THR A 106 -13.42 5.07 -30.35
CA THR A 106 -14.21 5.79 -29.36
C THR A 106 -14.06 5.12 -28.00
N PHE A 107 -14.16 3.79 -27.93
CA PHE A 107 -13.98 3.06 -26.68
C PHE A 107 -12.60 3.28 -26.06
N VAL A 108 -11.53 3.24 -26.87
CA VAL A 108 -10.17 3.53 -26.42
C VAL A 108 -10.06 4.94 -25.85
N ARG A 109 -10.59 5.95 -26.55
CA ARG A 109 -10.61 7.34 -26.03
C ARG A 109 -11.36 7.45 -24.73
N GLU A 110 -12.50 6.78 -24.58
CA GLU A 110 -13.25 6.82 -23.32
C GLU A 110 -12.47 6.18 -22.18
N MET A 111 -11.77 5.06 -22.43
CA MET A 111 -10.90 4.43 -21.45
C MET A 111 -9.74 5.34 -21.04
N GLU A 112 -9.11 6.02 -21.99
CA GLU A 112 -8.04 6.99 -21.74
C GLU A 112 -8.51 8.15 -20.87
N VAL A 113 -9.68 8.72 -21.18
CA VAL A 113 -10.29 9.80 -20.38
C VAL A 113 -10.60 9.31 -18.98
N ALA A 114 -11.21 8.13 -18.83
CA ALA A 114 -11.51 7.54 -17.53
C ALA A 114 -10.23 7.34 -16.69
N ARG A 115 -9.14 6.90 -17.32
CA ARG A 115 -7.83 6.76 -16.68
C ARG A 115 -7.23 8.11 -16.28
N GLY A 116 -7.27 9.11 -17.16
CA GLY A 116 -6.77 10.46 -16.86
C GLY A 116 -7.49 11.08 -15.66
N GLN A 117 -8.81 10.91 -15.58
CA GLN A 117 -9.60 11.34 -14.42
C GLN A 117 -9.24 10.57 -13.14
N ASP A 118 -8.85 9.30 -13.25
CA ASP A 118 -8.41 8.51 -12.09
C ASP A 118 -7.08 8.97 -11.53
N ILE A 119 -6.11 9.26 -12.40
CA ILE A 119 -4.81 9.81 -12.01
C ILE A 119 -5.02 11.15 -11.29
N LEU A 120 -5.78 12.07 -11.89
CA LEU A 120 -6.04 13.39 -11.29
C LEU A 120 -6.74 13.30 -9.92
N MET A 121 -7.67 12.36 -9.75
CA MET A 121 -8.34 12.14 -8.47
C MET A 121 -7.40 11.55 -7.40
N ARG A 122 -6.50 10.64 -7.79
CA ARG A 122 -5.48 10.08 -6.89
C ARG A 122 -4.50 11.14 -6.44
N GLU A 123 -4.02 11.99 -7.35
CA GLU A 123 -3.13 13.12 -7.03
C GLU A 123 -3.80 14.07 -6.03
N ARG A 124 -5.04 14.51 -6.31
CA ARG A 124 -5.80 15.36 -5.37
C ARG A 124 -5.95 14.71 -3.99
N ARG A 125 -6.09 13.39 -3.90
CA ARG A 125 -6.18 12.67 -2.63
C ARG A 125 -4.84 12.63 -1.90
N ILE A 126 -3.73 12.42 -2.62
CA ILE A 126 -2.37 12.48 -2.06
C ILE A 126 -2.09 13.88 -1.52
N ASP A 127 -2.37 14.92 -2.28
CA ASP A 127 -2.19 16.31 -1.85
C ASP A 127 -2.99 16.63 -0.58
N ARG A 128 -4.24 16.18 -0.50
CA ARG A 128 -5.05 16.34 0.71
C ARG A 128 -4.42 15.64 1.91
N LYS A 129 -3.94 14.40 1.74
CA LYS A 129 -3.25 13.66 2.80
C LYS A 129 -1.95 14.35 3.24
N LEU A 130 -1.17 14.86 2.30
CA LEU A 130 0.05 15.62 2.59
C LEU A 130 -0.26 16.89 3.38
N ARG A 131 -1.26 17.66 2.98
CA ARG A 131 -1.71 18.85 3.73
C ARG A 131 -2.23 18.50 5.14
N GLN A 132 -2.93 17.38 5.29
CA GLN A 132 -3.35 16.88 6.61
C GLN A 132 -2.13 16.54 7.48
N LEU A 133 -1.15 15.84 6.93
CA LEU A 133 0.10 15.54 7.63
C LEU A 133 0.83 16.81 8.05
N GLU A 134 0.96 17.80 7.16
CA GLU A 134 1.54 19.10 7.47
C GLU A 134 0.82 19.83 8.61
N LYS A 135 -0.52 19.78 8.65
CA LYS A 135 -1.30 20.36 9.74
C LYS A 135 -1.12 19.61 11.07
N THR A 136 -0.93 18.30 11.04
CA THR A 136 -0.73 17.48 12.25
C THR A 136 0.72 17.51 12.78
N LYS A 137 1.72 17.81 11.93
CA LYS A 137 3.13 17.95 12.35
C LYS A 137 3.30 18.89 13.56
N PRO A 138 2.82 20.15 13.55
CA PRO A 138 2.94 21.07 14.68
C PRO A 138 2.37 20.51 15.99
N LEU A 139 1.24 19.80 15.93
CA LEU A 139 0.60 19.22 17.11
C LEU A 139 1.51 18.13 17.73
N LEU A 140 2.04 17.23 16.91
CA LEU A 140 2.97 16.18 17.36
C LEU A 140 4.29 16.75 17.92
N PHE A 141 4.80 17.85 17.36
CA PHE A 141 6.01 18.50 17.88
C PHE A 141 5.76 19.32 19.16
N SER A 142 4.55 19.88 19.34
CA SER A 142 4.16 20.60 20.55
C SER A 142 3.99 19.66 21.76
N GLU A 143 3.45 18.46 21.55
CA GLU A 143 3.36 17.42 22.58
C GLU A 143 4.73 16.86 22.97
N ARG A 144 5.64 16.69 22.01
CA ARG A 144 7.02 16.27 22.30
C ARG A 144 7.78 17.31 23.12
N LYS A 145 7.67 18.61 22.80
CA LYS A 145 8.35 19.65 23.60
C LYS A 145 7.77 19.75 25.02
N SER A 146 6.45 19.66 25.18
CA SER A 146 5.84 19.73 26.52
C SER A 146 6.17 18.50 27.37
N SER A 147 6.16 17.29 26.80
CA SER A 147 6.49 16.08 27.56
C SER A 147 7.98 15.98 27.90
N VAL A 148 8.88 16.42 27.02
CA VAL A 148 10.33 16.47 27.29
C VAL A 148 10.63 17.52 28.37
N GLN A 149 10.07 18.72 28.27
CA GLN A 149 10.23 19.76 29.30
C GLN A 149 9.68 19.31 30.66
N ARG A 150 8.55 18.58 30.67
CA ARG A 150 7.96 18.05 31.91
C ARG A 150 8.86 16.99 32.56
N ARG A 151 9.39 16.05 31.78
CA ARG A 151 10.36 15.04 32.26
C ARG A 151 11.66 15.66 32.74
N GLU A 152 12.15 16.68 32.04
CA GLU A 152 13.39 17.38 32.39
C GLU A 152 13.21 18.20 33.68
N LYS A 153 12.06 18.86 33.86
CA LYS A 153 11.68 19.56 35.09
C LYS A 153 11.57 18.60 36.28
N GLU A 154 10.93 17.45 36.10
CA GLU A 154 10.82 16.40 37.13
C GLU A 154 12.19 15.84 37.51
N ARG A 155 13.06 15.58 36.52
CA ARG A 155 14.42 15.08 36.75
C ARG A 155 15.29 16.09 37.50
N LYS A 156 15.20 17.37 37.15
CA LYS A 156 15.90 18.46 37.85
C LYS A 156 15.39 18.61 39.29
N ALA A 157 14.08 18.55 39.51
CA ALA A 157 13.50 18.61 40.85
C ALA A 157 13.93 17.42 41.73
N ALA A 158 13.97 16.20 41.18
CA ALA A 158 14.45 15.02 41.88
C ALA A 158 15.94 15.10 42.24
N LEU A 159 16.76 15.69 41.36
CA LEU A 159 18.18 15.92 41.63
C LEU A 159 18.39 16.93 42.77
N MET A 160 17.66 18.06 42.76
CA MET A 160 17.72 19.06 43.83
C MET A 160 17.33 18.44 45.18
N ARG A 161 16.26 17.65 45.24
CA ARG A 161 15.89 16.93 46.48
C ARG A 161 16.98 16.00 46.98
N LYS A 162 17.70 15.32 46.09
CA LYS A 162 18.83 14.46 46.47
C LYS A 162 20.02 15.28 47.00
N ILE A 163 20.26 16.46 46.44
CA ILE A 163 21.31 17.38 46.91
C ILE A 163 20.93 17.92 48.29
N ASP A 164 19.69 18.40 48.46
CA ASP A 164 19.19 18.89 49.74
C ASP A 164 19.22 17.80 50.82
N GLN A 165 18.83 16.57 50.48
CA GLN A 165 18.96 15.42 51.38
C GLN A 165 20.41 15.13 51.76
N ARG A 166 21.37 15.27 50.82
CA ARG A 166 22.80 15.12 51.11
C ARG A 166 23.36 16.24 51.98
N LEU A 167 22.82 17.45 51.86
CA LEU A 167 23.21 18.60 52.67
C LEU A 167 22.60 18.56 54.07
N GLN A 168 21.41 17.96 54.23
CA GLN A 168 20.73 17.79 55.52
C GLN A 168 21.11 16.49 56.23
N SER A 169 21.65 15.50 55.52
CA SER A 169 22.22 14.32 56.16
C SER A 169 23.51 14.71 56.90
N PRO A 170 23.64 14.38 58.19
CA PRO A 170 24.87 14.65 58.93
C PRO A 170 26.04 13.98 58.22
N SER A 171 27.18 14.67 58.19
CA SER A 171 28.43 14.22 57.59
C SER A 171 28.66 12.72 57.87
N PRO A 172 29.02 11.91 56.85
CA PRO A 172 29.32 10.50 57.07
C PRO A 172 30.38 10.36 58.17
N PRO A 173 30.33 9.28 58.98
CA PRO A 173 31.24 9.12 60.12
C PRO A 173 32.69 9.29 59.65
N PRO A 174 33.55 9.90 60.49
CA PRO A 174 34.90 10.25 60.10
C PRO A 174 35.62 9.00 59.58
N ARG A 175 36.22 9.13 58.39
CA ARG A 175 37.18 8.16 57.89
C ARG A 175 38.25 7.99 58.96
N ARG A 176 38.61 6.73 59.27
CA ARG A 176 39.78 6.34 60.07
C ARG A 176 40.93 7.31 59.84
N SER A 177 41.61 7.74 60.91
CA SER A 177 42.69 8.73 60.79
C SER A 177 43.70 8.23 59.76
N ILE A 178 44.25 9.15 58.98
CA ILE A 178 45.27 8.84 57.98
C ILE A 178 46.43 8.05 58.63
N GLU A 179 46.66 8.25 59.93
CA GLU A 179 47.61 7.49 60.76
C GLU A 179 47.26 6.00 60.86
N GLU A 180 45.99 5.63 61.06
CA GLU A 180 45.54 4.21 61.04
C GLU A 180 45.70 3.58 59.65
N GLN A 181 45.58 4.38 58.59
CA GLN A 181 45.76 3.90 57.21
C GLN A 181 47.25 3.72 56.86
N ILE A 182 48.14 4.54 57.43
CA ILE A 182 49.59 4.40 57.29
C ILE A 182 50.09 3.18 58.08
N ALA A 183 49.61 2.99 59.32
CA ALA A 183 49.99 1.83 60.14
C ALA A 183 49.63 0.50 59.48
N ALA A 184 48.45 0.42 58.86
CA ALA A 184 48.02 -0.79 58.14
C ALA A 184 48.86 -1.07 56.88
N LEU A 185 49.48 -0.06 56.28
CA LEU A 185 50.34 -0.21 55.11
C LEU A 185 51.75 -0.66 55.50
N ASP A 186 52.28 -0.12 56.60
CA ASP A 186 53.59 -0.52 57.15
C ASP A 186 53.58 -1.97 57.63
N ASP A 187 52.52 -2.44 58.28
CA ASP A 187 52.37 -3.84 58.68
C ASP A 187 52.35 -4.78 57.47
N LEU A 188 51.76 -4.34 56.35
CA LEU A 188 51.71 -5.10 55.10
C LEU A 188 53.10 -5.19 54.45
N MET A 189 53.88 -4.12 54.48
CA MET A 189 55.26 -4.11 53.99
C MET A 189 56.18 -4.99 54.86
N ARG A 190 55.96 -5.01 56.17
CA ARG A 190 56.74 -5.82 57.12
C ARG A 190 56.51 -7.31 56.90
N GLN A 191 55.27 -7.73 56.68
CA GLN A 191 54.93 -9.13 56.36
C GLN A 191 55.49 -9.59 55.00
N THR A 192 55.57 -8.69 54.01
CA THR A 192 56.17 -9.04 52.71
C THR A 192 57.70 -9.08 52.73
N GLY A 193 58.36 -8.41 53.68
CA GLY A 193 59.82 -8.38 53.80
C GLY A 193 60.44 -9.58 54.53
N GLU A 194 59.68 -10.28 55.37
CA GLU A 194 60.16 -11.49 56.08
C GLU A 194 60.00 -12.79 55.26
N ALA A 195 59.40 -12.72 54.07
CA ALA A 195 59.15 -13.89 53.21
C ALA A 195 60.27 -14.22 52.21
N ASP A 196 61.22 -13.30 51.95
CA ASP A 196 62.28 -13.47 50.93
C ASP A 196 63.70 -13.52 51.54
N GLY A 197 63.82 -13.82 52.84
CA GLY A 197 65.07 -13.76 53.60
C GLY A 197 65.45 -15.03 54.36
N ASP A 198 65.48 -16.21 53.72
CA ASP A 198 66.42 -17.29 54.08
C ASP A 198 66.58 -18.31 52.93
N GLY A 199 67.80 -18.82 52.76
CA GLY A 199 68.31 -19.37 51.51
C GLY A 199 68.00 -20.84 51.19
N ALA A 200 67.90 -21.13 49.89
CA ALA A 200 68.33 -22.35 49.20
C ALA A 200 68.50 -22.06 47.70
#